data_AF-A0A7V5EZT9-F1
#
_entry.id   AF-A0A7V5EZT9-F1
#
_cell.length_a   1.000
_cell.length_b   1.000
_cell.length_c   1.000
_cell.angle_alpha   90.00
_cell.angle_beta   90.00
_cell.angle_gamma   90.00
#
_symmetry.space_group_name_H-M   'P 1'
#
loop_
_entity.id
_entity.type
_entity.pdbx_description
1 polymer ?
#
loop_
_entity_poly.entity_id
_entity_poly.type
_entity_poly.pdbx_seq_one_letter_code
_entity_poly.pdbx_strand_id
1 'polypeptide(L)'
;MVRSNDNTRKSCKNKHTVDRPLSGLSDMHNEDVKFSMTDMYDTLKDELLQISDDLSVLLSDAKSVPGMSNGSFGDWKKTCADIRRHISEEMMRVAVVGTIKSGKSTFVNSLFKGDYLKRGAGVVTSIVTRIRKGESLKAELRFKSYDEVNTDMEQAMVLFPSLNWRSGNDGFDIRQEDERAGLREAIENLSTDQLISNDTRSMNSVLLASYLEGYERVKETLFPEENSLEQADFQSRPLSVVRYEGDIFPEHRAFVADDALAVYLKDVQLEISSGNMEGNMEIADCQGSDSPNPLHLAMIQEYLLSAHFIIYVISSRTGLRQADIKFLSIIRKMGIIDNILFIINSDFNEHESPDDLNAVVKKIKAEISLIKPDPETYTLSALFNLFKSQENQNLSSKD
;
A
#
# COMPACT_ATOMS: atom_id res chain seq x y z
N MET A 1 13.91 76.69 -9.51
CA MET A 1 13.19 77.49 -10.53
C MET A 1 12.91 76.55 -11.69
N VAL A 2 11.65 76.11 -11.91
CA VAL A 2 10.63 76.82 -12.73
C VAL A 2 11.10 76.77 -14.20
N ARG A 3 10.41 76.19 -15.20
CA ARG A 3 9.00 75.80 -15.43
C ARG A 3 8.96 75.10 -16.82
N SER A 4 8.25 73.98 -16.99
CA SER A 4 6.90 73.82 -17.58
C SER A 4 6.78 73.83 -19.12
N ASN A 5 6.14 72.77 -19.65
CA ASN A 5 5.01 72.73 -20.59
C ASN A 5 4.90 71.27 -21.05
N ASP A 6 3.99 70.43 -20.58
CA ASP A 6 2.52 70.46 -20.57
C ASP A 6 1.89 70.64 -21.96
N ASN A 7 1.34 69.54 -22.49
CA ASN A 7 0.23 69.59 -23.43
C ASN A 7 -0.64 68.31 -23.39
N THR A 8 -1.50 68.27 -22.38
CA THR A 8 -2.95 67.97 -22.36
C THR A 8 -3.68 67.10 -23.42
N ARG A 9 -4.75 66.43 -22.90
CA ARG A 9 -6.05 65.93 -23.49
C ARG A 9 -6.07 64.45 -23.93
N LYS A 10 -6.95 63.53 -23.44
CA LYS A 10 -8.33 63.52 -22.87
C LYS A 10 -8.48 62.30 -21.91
N SER A 11 -9.04 62.41 -20.69
CA SER A 11 -10.48 62.24 -20.30
C SER A 11 -11.07 60.87 -20.72
N CYS A 12 -11.76 60.05 -19.92
CA CYS A 12 -12.38 60.16 -18.59
C CYS A 12 -12.70 58.75 -18.02
N LYS A 13 -12.95 58.69 -16.71
CA LYS A 13 -13.44 57.54 -15.90
C LYS A 13 -14.77 56.96 -16.42
N ASN A 14 -14.99 55.63 -16.29
CA ASN A 14 -15.96 55.08 -15.32
C ASN A 14 -16.00 53.53 -15.29
N LYS A 15 -16.40 53.02 -14.11
CA LYS A 15 -16.72 51.63 -13.75
C LYS A 15 -17.68 50.92 -14.73
N HIS A 16 -17.50 49.61 -14.92
CA HIS A 16 -18.60 48.63 -14.88
C HIS A 16 -18.08 47.18 -14.81
N THR A 17 -18.50 46.49 -13.75
CA THR A 17 -18.70 45.04 -13.68
C THR A 17 -19.62 44.57 -14.82
N VAL A 18 -19.24 43.48 -15.50
CA VAL A 18 -20.19 42.63 -16.24
C VAL A 18 -19.74 41.19 -16.11
N ASP A 19 -20.55 40.45 -15.35
CA ASP A 19 -20.67 39.00 -15.37
C ASP A 19 -20.77 38.47 -16.80
N ARG A 20 -19.99 37.44 -17.14
CA ARG A 20 -20.39 36.51 -18.19
C ARG A 20 -20.69 35.16 -17.53
N PRO A 21 -21.93 34.64 -17.65
CA PRO A 21 -22.28 33.37 -17.05
C PRO A 21 -21.59 32.23 -17.81
N LEU A 22 -20.93 31.34 -17.05
CA LEU A 22 -20.63 29.97 -17.46
C LEU A 22 -21.95 29.18 -17.54
N SER A 23 -22.78 29.50 -18.53
CA SER A 23 -24.00 28.74 -18.84
C SER A 23 -23.96 28.39 -20.32
N GLY A 24 -23.26 27.31 -20.65
CA GLY A 24 -23.15 26.82 -22.02
C GLY A 24 -22.47 25.45 -22.20
N LEU A 25 -22.21 24.73 -21.11
CA LEU A 25 -21.61 23.38 -21.15
C LEU A 25 -22.52 22.33 -20.49
N SER A 26 -23.77 22.67 -20.16
CA SER A 26 -24.64 21.79 -19.37
C SER A 26 -25.42 20.74 -20.16
N ASP A 27 -25.31 20.68 -21.49
CA ASP A 27 -26.12 19.77 -22.31
C ASP A 27 -25.31 19.02 -23.37
N MET A 28 -24.14 18.48 -23.00
CA MET A 28 -23.63 17.28 -23.66
C MET A 28 -24.08 16.07 -22.85
N HIS A 29 -24.81 15.16 -23.47
CA HIS A 29 -25.29 13.95 -22.81
C HIS A 29 -24.11 13.21 -22.16
N ASN A 30 -24.32 12.78 -20.92
CA ASN A 30 -23.31 12.14 -20.07
C ASN A 30 -22.71 10.86 -20.71
N GLU A 31 -23.39 10.29 -21.71
CA GLU A 31 -22.91 9.16 -22.52
C GLU A 31 -21.88 9.57 -23.59
N ASP A 32 -22.04 10.72 -24.26
CA ASP A 32 -21.12 11.19 -25.31
C ASP A 32 -19.75 11.58 -24.74
N VAL A 33 -19.74 12.17 -23.54
CA VAL A 33 -18.50 12.52 -22.82
C VAL A 33 -17.76 11.26 -22.35
N LYS A 34 -18.51 10.23 -21.91
CA LYS A 34 -17.96 8.96 -21.47
C LYS A 34 -17.39 8.17 -22.65
N PHE A 35 -18.10 8.13 -23.77
CA PHE A 35 -17.66 7.51 -25.03
C PHE A 35 -16.36 8.16 -25.56
N SER A 36 -16.30 9.50 -25.59
CA SER A 36 -15.10 10.22 -26.03
C SER A 36 -13.89 10.02 -25.11
N MET A 37 -14.08 9.81 -23.80
CA MET A 37 -12.97 9.54 -22.88
C MET A 37 -12.46 8.09 -22.97
N THR A 38 -13.33 7.12 -23.22
CA THR A 38 -12.94 5.72 -23.43
C THR A 38 -12.13 5.56 -24.72
N ASP A 39 -12.58 6.16 -25.82
CA ASP A 39 -11.82 6.13 -27.09
C ASP A 39 -10.45 6.80 -26.97
N MET A 40 -10.37 7.90 -26.22
CA MET A 40 -9.09 8.58 -25.96
C MET A 40 -8.17 7.73 -25.08
N TYR A 41 -8.71 7.04 -24.07
CA TYR A 41 -7.94 6.13 -23.22
C TYR A 41 -7.37 4.98 -24.05
N ASP A 42 -8.20 4.30 -24.85
CA ASP A 42 -7.76 3.18 -25.68
C ASP A 42 -6.69 3.61 -26.69
N THR A 43 -6.85 4.80 -27.29
CA THR A 43 -5.84 5.37 -28.19
C THR A 43 -4.51 5.62 -27.49
N LEU A 44 -4.53 6.30 -26.33
CA LEU A 44 -3.31 6.59 -25.55
C LEU A 44 -2.65 5.31 -25.05
N LYS A 45 -3.46 4.31 -24.67
CA LYS A 45 -2.99 3.00 -24.24
C LYS A 45 -2.23 2.30 -25.36
N ASP A 46 -2.82 2.23 -26.56
CA ASP A 46 -2.19 1.60 -27.72
C ASP A 46 -0.90 2.33 -28.13
N GLU A 47 -0.90 3.67 -28.08
CA GLU A 47 0.31 4.48 -28.30
C GLU A 47 1.42 4.16 -27.29
N LEU A 48 1.10 4.08 -26.00
CA LEU A 48 2.07 3.73 -24.95
C LEU A 48 2.62 2.31 -25.11
N LEU A 49 1.78 1.35 -25.47
CA LEU A 49 2.21 -0.02 -25.73
C LEU A 49 3.16 -0.08 -26.94
N GLN A 50 2.84 0.64 -28.02
CA GLN A 50 3.71 0.73 -29.20
C GLN A 50 5.07 1.35 -28.85
N ILE A 51 5.09 2.44 -28.08
CA ILE A 51 6.33 3.09 -27.63
C ILE A 51 7.17 2.12 -26.78
N SER A 52 6.54 1.35 -25.89
CA SER A 52 7.24 0.36 -25.06
C SER A 52 7.84 -0.78 -25.89
N ASP A 53 7.12 -1.24 -26.92
CA ASP A 53 7.58 -2.26 -27.85
C ASP A 53 8.75 -1.74 -28.70
N ASP A 54 8.65 -0.53 -29.24
CA ASP A 54 9.70 0.12 -30.02
C ASP A 54 10.98 0.31 -29.20
N LEU A 55 10.86 0.77 -27.95
CA LEU A 55 11.99 0.89 -27.01
C LEU A 55 12.62 -0.47 -26.71
N SER A 56 11.82 -1.51 -26.52
CA SER A 56 12.30 -2.87 -26.25
C SER A 56 13.09 -3.45 -27.43
N VAL A 57 12.69 -3.14 -28.67
CA VAL A 57 13.42 -3.49 -29.90
C VAL A 57 14.75 -2.73 -29.96
N LEU A 58 14.73 -1.41 -29.78
CA LEU A 58 15.95 -0.58 -29.80
C LEU A 58 16.97 -1.01 -28.75
N LEU A 59 16.53 -1.35 -27.54
CA LEU A 59 17.40 -1.87 -26.47
C LEU A 59 18.01 -3.23 -26.83
N SER A 60 17.24 -4.08 -27.53
CA SER A 60 17.72 -5.39 -27.98
C SER A 60 18.75 -5.24 -29.11
N ASP A 61 18.53 -4.32 -30.04
CA ASP A 61 19.47 -3.99 -31.11
C ASP A 61 20.77 -3.40 -30.54
N ALA A 62 20.68 -2.46 -29.58
CA ALA A 62 21.84 -1.87 -28.92
C ALA A 62 22.71 -2.93 -28.21
N LYS A 63 22.10 -3.94 -27.61
CA LYS A 63 22.81 -5.06 -26.96
C LYS A 63 23.57 -5.94 -27.97
N SER A 64 23.13 -5.97 -29.23
CA SER A 64 23.81 -6.75 -30.29
C SER A 64 25.09 -6.07 -30.80
N VAL A 65 25.33 -4.80 -30.45
CA VAL A 65 26.51 -4.04 -30.88
C VAL A 65 27.75 -4.51 -30.10
N PRO A 66 28.82 -4.97 -30.79
CA PRO A 66 30.05 -5.42 -30.13
C PRO A 66 30.71 -4.30 -29.30
N GLY A 67 31.05 -4.59 -28.05
CA GLY A 67 31.75 -3.67 -27.15
C GLY A 67 30.88 -2.93 -26.13
N MET A 68 29.56 -3.12 -26.15
CA MET A 68 28.68 -2.63 -25.08
C MET A 68 28.63 -3.59 -23.88
N SER A 69 28.55 -3.04 -22.67
CA SER A 69 28.46 -3.84 -21.44
C SER A 69 27.07 -4.48 -21.31
N ASN A 70 27.04 -5.81 -21.16
CA ASN A 70 25.80 -6.59 -21.08
C ASN A 70 24.86 -6.20 -19.92
N GLY A 71 25.38 -5.52 -18.89
CA GLY A 71 24.62 -5.19 -17.68
C GLY A 71 23.73 -3.95 -17.80
N SER A 72 24.08 -2.96 -18.63
CA SER A 72 23.41 -1.64 -18.58
C SER A 72 22.00 -1.61 -19.17
N PHE A 73 21.63 -2.58 -20.01
CA PHE A 73 20.33 -2.61 -20.71
C PHE A 73 19.33 -3.60 -20.12
N GLY A 74 19.77 -4.46 -19.18
CA GLY A 74 18.90 -5.45 -18.55
C GLY A 74 17.77 -4.79 -17.76
N ASP A 75 18.11 -3.81 -16.94
CA ASP A 75 17.15 -3.08 -16.10
C ASP A 75 16.11 -2.33 -16.95
N TRP A 76 16.55 -1.62 -17.99
CA TRP A 76 15.66 -0.92 -18.91
C TRP A 76 14.70 -1.87 -19.63
N LYS A 77 15.19 -3.03 -20.07
CA LYS A 77 14.34 -4.03 -20.72
C LYS A 77 13.31 -4.60 -19.75
N LYS A 78 13.70 -4.83 -18.49
CA LYS A 78 12.79 -5.22 -17.41
C LYS A 78 11.72 -4.15 -17.19
N THR A 79 12.11 -2.88 -17.11
CA THR A 79 11.18 -1.75 -16.97
C THR A 79 10.18 -1.67 -18.12
N CYS A 80 10.62 -1.81 -19.39
CA CYS A 80 9.70 -1.82 -20.53
C CYS A 80 8.71 -2.99 -20.46
N ALA A 81 9.19 -4.18 -20.10
CA ALA A 81 8.34 -5.35 -19.91
C ALA A 81 7.31 -5.15 -18.78
N ASP A 82 7.72 -4.54 -17.67
CA ASP A 82 6.83 -4.24 -16.54
C ASP A 82 5.77 -3.19 -16.91
N ILE A 83 6.14 -2.12 -17.61
CA ILE A 83 5.19 -1.11 -18.12
C ILE A 83 4.16 -1.77 -19.03
N ARG A 84 4.63 -2.58 -20.00
CA ARG A 84 3.74 -3.31 -20.92
C ARG A 84 2.76 -4.19 -20.16
N ARG A 85 3.25 -4.95 -19.19
CA ARG A 85 2.44 -5.82 -18.34
C ARG A 85 1.38 -5.03 -17.59
N HIS A 86 1.75 -3.93 -16.92
CA HIS A 86 0.82 -3.12 -16.13
C HIS A 86 -0.26 -2.48 -16.97
N ILE A 87 0.09 -1.95 -18.16
CA ILE A 87 -0.89 -1.36 -19.08
C ILE A 87 -1.84 -2.43 -19.64
N SER A 88 -1.30 -3.62 -19.95
CA SER A 88 -2.10 -4.73 -20.49
C SER A 88 -3.01 -5.40 -19.46
N GLU A 89 -2.67 -5.30 -18.17
CA GLU A 89 -3.50 -5.83 -17.09
C GLU A 89 -4.82 -5.06 -16.94
N GLU A 90 -4.91 -3.82 -17.43
CA GLU A 90 -6.08 -2.93 -17.33
C GLU A 90 -6.61 -2.76 -15.89
N MET A 91 -5.78 -3.05 -14.89
CA MET A 91 -6.17 -3.00 -13.48
C MET A 91 -5.85 -1.65 -12.86
N MET A 92 -6.86 -0.89 -12.46
CA MET A 92 -6.69 0.34 -11.69
C MET A 92 -6.33 0.02 -10.23
N ARG A 93 -5.06 0.20 -9.85
CA ARG A 93 -4.57 -0.05 -8.48
C ARG A 93 -4.69 1.17 -7.59
N VAL A 94 -5.38 1.03 -6.47
CA VAL A 94 -5.55 2.06 -5.44
C VAL A 94 -4.93 1.58 -4.14
N ALA A 95 -3.95 2.31 -3.62
CA ALA A 95 -3.33 2.02 -2.33
C ALA A 95 -4.00 2.81 -1.21
N VAL A 96 -4.42 2.14 -0.13
CA VAL A 96 -4.92 2.78 1.09
C VAL A 96 -3.82 2.73 2.14
N VAL A 97 -3.30 3.89 2.52
CA VAL A 97 -2.15 4.06 3.42
C VAL A 97 -2.44 5.01 4.57
N GLY A 98 -1.57 5.03 5.58
CA GLY A 98 -1.70 5.88 6.77
C GLY A 98 -1.28 5.16 8.05
N THR A 99 -0.99 5.90 9.11
CA THR A 99 -0.50 5.33 10.39
C THR A 99 -1.40 4.25 11.01
N ILE A 100 -0.82 3.45 11.92
CA ILE A 100 -1.54 2.51 12.77
C ILE A 100 -2.65 3.25 13.53
N LYS A 101 -3.83 2.62 13.57
CA LYS A 101 -5.07 3.16 14.15
C LYS A 101 -5.60 4.43 13.45
N SER A 102 -5.23 4.70 12.20
CA SER A 102 -5.89 5.75 11.41
C SER A 102 -7.30 5.36 10.91
N GLY A 103 -7.57 4.06 10.82
CA GLY A 103 -8.85 3.49 10.37
C GLY A 103 -8.87 2.99 8.93
N LYS A 104 -7.72 2.72 8.31
CA LYS A 104 -7.60 2.17 6.93
C LYS A 104 -8.50 0.96 6.66
N SER A 105 -8.34 -0.12 7.44
CA SER A 105 -9.12 -1.35 7.24
C SER A 105 -10.62 -1.11 7.45
N THR A 106 -11.01 -0.23 8.39
CA THR A 106 -12.41 0.18 8.58
C THR A 106 -12.93 0.95 7.37
N PHE A 107 -12.14 1.85 6.80
CA PHE A 107 -12.47 2.58 5.59
C PHE A 107 -12.66 1.62 4.40
N VAL A 108 -11.72 0.69 4.19
CA VAL A 108 -11.84 -0.34 3.15
C VAL A 108 -13.10 -1.20 3.36
N ASN A 109 -13.35 -1.70 4.57
CA ASN A 109 -14.57 -2.45 4.90
C ASN A 109 -15.85 -1.64 4.58
N SER A 110 -15.84 -0.32 4.81
CA SER A 110 -16.97 0.55 4.49
C SER A 110 -17.24 0.68 2.98
N LEU A 111 -16.20 0.63 2.14
CA LEU A 111 -16.33 0.63 0.68
C LEU A 111 -17.01 -0.65 0.17
N PHE A 112 -16.69 -1.78 0.80
CA PHE A 112 -17.27 -3.09 0.47
C PHE A 112 -18.55 -3.41 1.24
N LYS A 113 -19.03 -2.50 2.10
CA LYS A 113 -20.27 -2.65 2.87
C LYS A 113 -20.28 -3.92 3.74
N GLY A 114 -19.14 -4.31 4.29
CA GLY A 114 -19.02 -5.49 5.14
C GLY A 114 -17.69 -5.55 5.88
N ASP A 115 -17.67 -6.23 7.01
CA ASP A 115 -16.45 -6.42 7.80
C ASP A 115 -15.68 -7.59 7.19
N TYR A 116 -14.77 -7.30 6.23
CA TYR A 116 -13.99 -8.29 5.47
C TYR A 116 -12.55 -8.39 5.93
N LEU A 117 -11.90 -7.24 6.13
CA LEU A 117 -10.55 -7.13 6.64
C LEU A 117 -10.54 -7.12 8.17
N LYS A 118 -9.49 -7.68 8.77
CA LYS A 118 -9.29 -7.59 10.21
C LYS A 118 -8.90 -6.17 10.60
N ARG A 119 -9.70 -5.57 11.49
CA ARG A 119 -9.40 -4.29 12.14
C ARG A 119 -8.33 -4.47 13.22
N GLY A 120 -7.26 -3.66 13.17
CA GLY A 120 -6.24 -3.58 14.22
C GLY A 120 -5.19 -4.70 14.20
N ALA A 121 -4.62 -4.99 13.04
CA ALA A 121 -3.51 -5.94 12.89
C ALA A 121 -2.28 -5.55 13.74
N GLY A 122 -1.47 -6.56 14.09
CA GLY A 122 -0.26 -6.43 14.89
C GLY A 122 0.78 -5.48 14.29
N VAL A 123 1.73 -5.04 15.12
CA VAL A 123 2.77 -4.05 14.73
C VAL A 123 3.90 -4.70 13.93
N VAL A 124 3.95 -6.03 13.92
CA VAL A 124 5.11 -6.83 13.50
C VAL A 124 5.01 -7.26 12.04
N THR A 125 3.82 -7.22 11.43
CA THR A 125 3.64 -7.74 10.08
C THR A 125 3.11 -6.65 9.14
N SER A 126 3.86 -6.38 8.06
CA SER A 126 3.37 -5.56 6.95
C SER A 126 2.92 -6.46 5.80
N ILE A 127 1.64 -6.78 5.75
CA ILE A 127 1.04 -7.48 4.62
C ILE A 127 0.20 -6.47 3.83
N VAL A 128 0.35 -6.52 2.51
CA VAL A 128 -0.57 -5.85 1.60
C VAL A 128 -1.74 -6.78 1.37
N THR A 129 -2.92 -6.39 1.85
CA THR A 129 -4.17 -7.10 1.53
C THR A 129 -4.78 -6.43 0.31
N ARG A 130 -4.72 -7.12 -0.84
CA ARG A 130 -5.33 -6.69 -2.11
C ARG A 130 -6.77 -7.16 -2.16
N ILE A 131 -7.67 -6.30 -2.62
CA ILE A 131 -9.10 -6.58 -2.70
C ILE A 131 -9.56 -6.27 -4.12
N ARG A 132 -10.26 -7.24 -4.70
CA ARG A 132 -10.90 -7.14 -6.00
C ARG A 132 -12.37 -7.51 -5.88
N LYS A 133 -13.16 -7.09 -6.87
CA LYS A 133 -14.51 -7.61 -7.03
C LYS A 133 -14.46 -9.03 -7.56
N GLY A 134 -15.26 -9.92 -6.97
CA GLY A 134 -15.45 -11.29 -7.45
C GLY A 134 -16.91 -11.71 -7.47
N GLU A 135 -17.18 -12.89 -8.01
CA GLU A 135 -18.54 -13.47 -8.02
C GLU A 135 -18.95 -14.02 -6.64
N SER A 136 -17.96 -14.47 -5.87
CA SER A 136 -18.13 -15.05 -4.53
C SER A 136 -17.05 -14.54 -3.57
N LEU A 137 -17.27 -14.75 -2.27
CA LEU A 137 -16.25 -14.47 -1.27
C LEU A 137 -15.12 -15.50 -1.37
N LYS A 138 -13.92 -15.03 -1.67
CA LYS A 138 -12.72 -15.85 -1.77
C LYS A 138 -11.51 -15.11 -1.21
N ALA A 139 -10.66 -15.83 -0.47
CA ALA A 139 -9.37 -15.34 -0.01
C ALA A 139 -8.27 -16.26 -0.50
N GLU A 140 -7.26 -15.71 -1.16
CA GLU A 140 -6.02 -16.40 -1.52
C GLU A 140 -4.88 -15.84 -0.67
N LEU A 141 -4.30 -16.69 0.17
CA LEU A 141 -3.12 -16.39 0.98
C LEU A 141 -1.90 -16.91 0.26
N ARG A 142 -1.02 -16.01 -0.16
CA ARG A 142 0.25 -16.37 -0.82
C ARG A 142 1.36 -16.29 0.18
N PHE A 143 2.13 -17.37 0.27
CA PHE A 143 3.18 -17.52 1.25
C PHE A 143 4.54 -17.20 0.67
N LYS A 144 5.45 -16.71 1.52
CA LYS A 144 6.87 -16.54 1.20
C LYS A 144 7.52 -17.90 0.97
N SER A 145 8.46 -17.94 0.04
CA SER A 145 9.41 -19.06 -0.10
C SER A 145 10.36 -19.12 1.10
N TYR A 146 11.05 -20.26 1.28
CA TYR A 146 12.07 -20.35 2.33
C TYR A 146 13.19 -19.32 2.15
N ASP A 147 13.56 -19.00 0.91
CA ASP A 147 14.63 -18.03 0.67
C ASP A 147 14.22 -16.62 1.05
N GLU A 148 12.96 -16.25 0.79
CA GLU A 148 12.39 -14.99 1.27
C GLU A 148 12.35 -14.97 2.81
N VAL A 149 11.91 -16.06 3.45
CA VAL A 149 11.93 -16.18 4.92
C VAL A 149 13.34 -16.07 5.50
N ASN A 150 14.29 -16.81 4.94
CA ASN A 150 15.69 -16.81 5.38
C ASN A 150 16.33 -15.44 5.15
N THR A 151 16.07 -14.79 4.01
CA THR A 151 16.55 -13.43 3.72
C THR A 151 16.00 -12.43 4.73
N ASP A 152 14.70 -12.48 5.03
CA ASP A 152 14.07 -11.61 6.04
C ASP A 152 14.73 -11.80 7.41
N MET A 153 14.95 -13.05 7.82
CA MET A 153 15.58 -13.39 9.09
C MET A 153 17.04 -12.94 9.14
N GLU A 154 17.83 -13.18 8.08
CA GLU A 154 19.21 -12.72 7.97
C GLU A 154 19.32 -11.21 8.09
N GLN A 155 18.48 -10.47 7.39
CA GLN A 155 18.45 -9.01 7.46
C GLN A 155 18.06 -8.51 8.85
N ALA A 156 17.10 -9.17 9.52
CA ALA A 156 16.74 -8.86 10.90
C ALA A 156 17.90 -9.16 11.88
N MET A 157 18.70 -10.19 11.58
CA MET A 157 19.88 -10.59 12.35
C MET A 157 21.10 -9.68 12.15
N VAL A 158 21.23 -8.95 11.03
CA VAL A 158 22.35 -8.00 10.79
C VAL A 158 22.49 -6.97 11.91
N LEU A 159 21.37 -6.54 12.49
CA LEU A 159 21.35 -5.57 13.59
C LEU A 159 21.36 -6.22 14.97
N PHE A 160 21.53 -7.54 15.05
CA PHE A 160 21.47 -8.32 16.27
C PHE A 160 22.86 -8.42 16.93
N PRO A 161 23.05 -7.92 18.16
CA PRO A 161 24.37 -7.65 18.74
C PRO A 161 25.18 -8.90 19.17
N SER A 162 24.61 -10.11 19.08
CA SER A 162 25.19 -11.33 19.68
C SER A 162 24.97 -12.59 18.82
N LEU A 163 25.58 -12.64 17.64
CA LEU A 163 25.63 -13.85 16.79
C LEU A 163 26.82 -14.79 17.14
N ASN A 164 27.21 -14.87 18.41
CA ASN A 164 28.40 -15.61 18.85
C ASN A 164 28.27 -17.15 18.73
N TRP A 165 27.09 -17.68 18.42
CA TRP A 165 26.87 -19.13 18.24
C TRP A 165 27.21 -19.61 16.83
N ARG A 166 27.27 -18.70 15.84
CA ARG A 166 27.66 -19.03 14.46
C ARG A 166 29.17 -19.09 14.34
N SER A 167 29.69 -20.30 14.26
CA SER A 167 31.13 -20.57 14.09
C SER A 167 31.57 -20.69 12.62
N GLY A 168 30.65 -20.49 11.66
CA GLY A 168 30.89 -20.70 10.22
C GLY A 168 30.28 -19.59 9.35
N ASN A 169 30.74 -19.52 8.08
CA ASN A 169 30.36 -18.52 7.09
C ASN A 169 29.14 -18.95 6.23
N ASP A 170 28.34 -19.89 6.74
CA ASP A 170 27.19 -20.45 6.02
C ASP A 170 25.91 -19.64 6.33
N GLY A 171 25.03 -19.53 5.34
CA GLY A 171 23.76 -18.78 5.43
C GLY A 171 22.80 -19.37 6.47
N PHE A 172 21.81 -18.58 6.91
CA PHE A 172 20.73 -19.04 7.78
C PHE A 172 19.70 -19.86 7.01
N ASP A 173 19.33 -20.99 7.60
CA ASP A 173 18.24 -21.79 7.09
C ASP A 173 17.29 -22.17 8.22
N ILE A 174 16.10 -21.55 8.20
CA ILE A 174 15.04 -21.79 9.18
C ILE A 174 14.63 -23.25 9.24
N ARG A 175 14.91 -24.07 8.22
CA ARG A 175 14.61 -25.52 8.21
C ARG A 175 15.48 -26.33 9.15
N GLN A 176 16.66 -25.85 9.52
CA GLN A 176 17.58 -26.57 10.39
C GLN A 176 17.18 -26.37 11.86
N GLU A 177 16.94 -27.47 12.59
CA GLU A 177 16.54 -27.39 14.00
C GLU A 177 17.64 -26.76 14.86
N ASP A 178 18.91 -27.06 14.57
CA ASP A 178 20.05 -26.48 15.30
C ASP A 178 20.11 -24.96 15.12
N GLU A 179 19.80 -24.45 13.92
CA GLU A 179 19.73 -23.01 13.66
C GLU A 179 18.58 -22.34 14.41
N ARG A 180 17.39 -22.98 14.42
CA ARG A 180 16.24 -22.50 15.19
C ARG A 180 16.52 -22.49 16.69
N ALA A 181 17.14 -23.55 17.21
CA ALA A 181 17.49 -23.68 18.62
C ALA A 181 18.52 -22.65 19.05
N GLY A 182 19.61 -22.49 18.28
CA GLY A 182 20.65 -21.49 18.55
C GLY A 182 20.12 -20.06 18.51
N LEU A 183 19.27 -19.74 17.54
CA LEU A 183 18.64 -18.42 17.46
C LEU A 183 17.66 -18.17 18.63
N ARG A 184 16.89 -19.18 19.03
CA ARG A 184 15.98 -19.07 20.19
C ARG A 184 16.74 -18.77 21.47
N GLU A 185 17.83 -19.50 21.73
CA GLU A 185 18.71 -19.26 22.87
C GLU A 185 19.35 -17.86 22.81
N ALA A 186 19.77 -17.41 21.62
CA ALA A 186 20.32 -16.07 21.44
C ALA A 186 19.29 -14.96 21.74
N ILE A 187 18.02 -15.15 21.37
CA ILE A 187 16.93 -14.21 21.69
C ILE A 187 16.62 -14.18 23.18
N GLU A 188 16.60 -15.34 23.84
CA GLU A 188 16.33 -15.45 25.28
C GLU A 188 17.44 -14.86 26.14
N ASN A 189 18.70 -14.95 25.68
CA ASN A 189 19.86 -14.42 26.37
C ASN A 189 20.11 -12.92 26.16
N LEU A 190 19.30 -12.23 25.36
CA LEU A 190 19.38 -10.78 25.23
C LEU A 190 19.04 -10.10 26.57
N SER A 191 19.89 -9.16 27.00
CA SER A 191 19.61 -8.37 28.19
C SER A 191 18.39 -7.47 27.98
N THR A 192 17.64 -7.17 29.05
CA THR A 192 16.47 -6.28 29.03
C THR A 192 16.77 -4.92 28.38
N ASP A 193 17.99 -4.42 28.53
CA ASP A 193 18.46 -3.15 27.94
C ASP A 193 18.70 -3.25 26.42
N GLN A 194 19.07 -4.43 25.90
CA GLN A 194 19.21 -4.70 24.47
C GLN A 194 17.88 -5.03 23.80
N LEU A 195 16.90 -5.50 24.59
CA LEU A 195 15.52 -5.69 24.15
C LEU A 195 14.79 -4.35 24.01
N ILE A 196 15.27 -3.25 24.60
CA ILE A 196 14.62 -1.93 24.56
C ILE A 196 15.57 -0.93 23.89
N SER A 197 15.56 -0.87 22.56
CA SER A 197 16.19 0.23 21.82
C SER A 197 15.15 1.35 21.63
N ASN A 198 15.37 2.52 22.22
CA ASN A 198 14.48 3.69 22.09
C ASN A 198 12.99 3.40 22.44
N ASP A 199 12.72 2.99 23.68
CA ASP A 199 11.36 2.79 24.23
C ASP A 199 10.46 1.77 23.50
N THR A 200 11.01 0.94 22.62
CA THR A 200 10.27 -0.11 21.90
C THR A 200 11.04 -1.42 21.96
N ARG A 201 10.34 -2.53 22.23
CA ARG A 201 10.91 -3.88 22.11
C ARG A 201 11.60 -3.99 20.74
N SER A 202 12.85 -4.46 20.68
CA SER A 202 13.60 -4.57 19.42
C SER A 202 12.73 -5.29 18.39
N MET A 203 12.23 -4.56 17.40
CA MET A 203 11.19 -5.10 16.51
C MET A 203 11.72 -6.27 15.68
N ASN A 204 13.04 -6.32 15.48
CA ASN A 204 13.74 -7.44 14.89
C ASN A 204 13.67 -8.69 15.78
N SER A 205 13.81 -8.57 17.10
CA SER A 205 13.67 -9.73 17.99
C SER A 205 12.25 -10.27 18.01
N VAL A 206 11.26 -9.37 17.90
CA VAL A 206 9.85 -9.77 17.76
C VAL A 206 9.62 -10.49 16.42
N LEU A 207 10.11 -9.95 15.31
CA LEU A 207 10.02 -10.58 13.99
C LEU A 207 10.66 -11.98 13.96
N LEU A 208 11.88 -12.12 14.49
CA LEU A 208 12.58 -13.39 14.56
C LEU A 208 11.84 -14.40 15.45
N ALA A 209 11.32 -13.96 16.60
CA ALA A 209 10.50 -14.79 17.46
C ALA A 209 9.20 -15.26 16.77
N SER A 210 8.53 -14.37 16.03
CA SER A 210 7.34 -14.71 15.24
C SER A 210 7.64 -15.79 14.19
N TYR A 211 8.76 -15.69 13.48
CA TYR A 211 9.19 -16.75 12.55
C TYR A 211 9.41 -18.07 13.30
N LEU A 212 10.19 -18.07 14.38
CA LEU A 212 10.47 -19.29 15.15
C LEU A 212 9.21 -19.95 15.73
N GLU A 213 8.25 -19.16 16.19
CA GLU A 213 6.98 -19.64 16.73
C GLU A 213 6.07 -20.24 15.65
N GLY A 214 6.01 -19.59 14.48
CA GLY A 214 5.12 -20.01 13.40
C GLY A 214 5.61 -21.19 12.58
N TYR A 215 6.92 -21.48 12.57
CA TYR A 215 7.53 -22.45 11.65
C TYR A 215 6.83 -23.82 11.66
N GLU A 216 6.62 -24.40 12.85
CA GLU A 216 6.00 -25.71 13.00
C GLU A 216 4.55 -25.76 12.49
N ARG A 217 3.85 -24.62 12.52
CA ARG A 217 2.45 -24.49 12.11
C ARG A 217 2.30 -24.31 10.59
N VAL A 218 3.34 -23.84 9.90
CA VAL A 218 3.29 -23.52 8.46
C VAL A 218 4.12 -24.45 7.59
N LYS A 219 5.05 -25.22 8.17
CA LYS A 219 5.97 -26.09 7.41
C LYS A 219 5.27 -27.04 6.44
N GLU A 220 4.12 -27.59 6.82
CA GLU A 220 3.35 -28.51 5.96
C GLU A 220 2.63 -27.76 4.82
N THR A 221 2.14 -26.55 5.09
CA THR A 221 1.49 -25.68 4.10
C THR A 221 2.48 -25.17 3.06
N LEU A 222 3.71 -24.88 3.46
CA LEU A 222 4.76 -24.42 2.56
C LEU A 222 5.30 -25.57 1.69
N PHE A 223 5.21 -26.83 2.14
CA PHE A 223 5.78 -28.01 1.46
C PHE A 223 4.80 -29.20 1.42
N PRO A 224 3.72 -29.12 0.61
CA PRO A 224 2.92 -30.30 0.31
C PRO A 224 3.71 -31.21 -0.64
N GLU A 225 4.45 -32.16 -0.07
CA GLU A 225 5.23 -33.24 -0.73
C GLU A 225 6.21 -32.81 -1.86
N GLU A 226 7.51 -32.82 -1.53
CA GLU A 226 8.60 -32.78 -2.52
C GLU A 226 8.56 -34.03 -3.41
N ASN A 227 7.91 -33.96 -4.57
CA ASN A 227 8.12 -34.86 -5.69
C ASN A 227 7.48 -34.28 -6.96
N SER A 228 8.16 -33.37 -7.68
CA SER A 228 8.04 -33.22 -9.15
C SER A 228 8.61 -31.92 -9.78
N LEU A 229 9.48 -31.13 -9.14
CA LEU A 229 10.03 -29.93 -9.79
C LEU A 229 11.53 -29.71 -9.50
N GLU A 230 12.37 -30.67 -9.90
CA GLU A 230 13.83 -30.55 -9.86
C GLU A 230 14.44 -29.66 -10.97
N GLN A 231 13.65 -29.06 -11.87
CA GLN A 231 14.19 -28.31 -13.02
C GLN A 231 13.42 -27.03 -13.39
N ALA A 232 12.90 -26.28 -12.42
CA ALA A 232 12.41 -24.93 -12.66
C ALA A 232 13.35 -23.90 -12.01
N ASP A 233 13.63 -22.79 -12.72
CA ASP A 233 14.35 -21.64 -12.19
C ASP A 233 13.84 -21.29 -10.80
N PHE A 234 14.77 -21.07 -9.86
CA PHE A 234 14.48 -20.86 -8.44
C PHE A 234 13.57 -19.64 -8.20
N GLN A 235 13.66 -18.61 -9.05
CA GLN A 235 12.78 -17.43 -9.05
C GLN A 235 11.37 -17.68 -9.62
N SER A 236 11.11 -18.88 -10.17
CA SER A 236 9.86 -19.25 -10.84
C SER A 236 9.09 -20.37 -10.13
N ARG A 237 9.53 -20.81 -8.95
CA ARG A 237 8.77 -21.80 -8.17
C ARG A 237 7.43 -21.19 -7.70
N PRO A 238 6.30 -21.91 -7.88
CA PRO A 238 5.01 -21.39 -7.46
C PRO A 238 5.01 -21.20 -5.94
N LEU A 239 4.70 -19.98 -5.50
CA LEU A 239 4.44 -19.69 -4.09
C LEU A 239 3.31 -20.60 -3.61
N SER A 240 3.41 -21.12 -2.39
CA SER A 240 2.31 -21.89 -1.80
C SER A 240 1.12 -20.96 -1.63
N VAL A 241 -0.04 -21.38 -2.16
CA VAL A 241 -1.29 -20.61 -2.11
C VAL A 241 -2.34 -21.41 -1.38
N VAL A 242 -2.88 -20.84 -0.29
CA VAL A 242 -4.03 -21.41 0.43
C VAL A 242 -5.28 -20.61 0.06
N ARG A 243 -6.38 -21.32 -0.21
CA ARG A 243 -7.65 -20.72 -0.64
C ARG A 243 -8.74 -20.96 0.39
N TYR A 244 -9.49 -19.90 0.71
CA TYR A 244 -10.68 -19.95 1.56
C TYR A 244 -11.86 -19.39 0.78
N GLU A 245 -12.92 -20.19 0.60
CA GLU A 245 -14.06 -19.85 -0.25
C GLU A 245 -15.39 -20.19 0.45
N GLY A 246 -16.44 -19.44 0.17
CA GLY A 246 -17.77 -19.72 0.73
C GLY A 246 -17.79 -19.64 2.27
N ASP A 247 -18.31 -20.68 2.93
CA ASP A 247 -18.51 -20.69 4.38
C ASP A 247 -17.21 -20.64 5.19
N ILE A 248 -16.10 -21.14 4.63
CA ILE A 248 -14.78 -21.11 5.27
C ILE A 248 -14.02 -19.80 5.00
N PHE A 249 -14.56 -18.90 4.17
CA PHE A 249 -13.94 -17.61 3.88
C PHE A 249 -13.50 -16.86 5.14
N PRO A 250 -14.29 -16.76 6.24
CA PRO A 250 -13.89 -16.02 7.45
C PRO A 250 -12.61 -16.56 8.12
N GLU A 251 -12.24 -17.83 7.89
CA GLU A 251 -11.10 -18.48 8.53
C GLU A 251 -9.75 -17.87 8.11
N HIS A 252 -9.66 -17.26 6.92
CA HIS A 252 -8.43 -16.57 6.48
C HIS A 252 -7.97 -15.50 7.48
N ARG A 253 -8.92 -14.88 8.21
CA ARG A 253 -8.60 -13.84 9.21
C ARG A 253 -7.82 -14.38 10.38
N ALA A 254 -8.02 -15.64 10.76
CA ALA A 254 -7.26 -16.25 11.84
C ALA A 254 -5.77 -16.30 11.50
N PHE A 255 -5.45 -16.50 10.21
CA PHE A 255 -4.08 -16.50 9.72
C PHE A 255 -3.46 -15.11 9.71
N VAL A 256 -4.20 -14.11 9.20
CA VAL A 256 -3.73 -12.71 9.11
C VAL A 256 -3.64 -12.03 10.48
N ALA A 257 -4.42 -12.49 11.47
CA ALA A 257 -4.46 -11.90 12.81
C ALA A 257 -3.38 -12.43 13.76
N ASP A 258 -2.74 -13.54 13.43
CA ASP A 258 -1.71 -14.18 14.24
C ASP A 258 -0.33 -13.78 13.70
N ASP A 259 0.41 -12.94 14.44
CA ASP A 259 1.72 -12.44 13.99
C ASP A 259 2.70 -13.59 13.67
N ALA A 260 2.63 -14.74 14.37
CA ALA A 260 3.49 -15.89 14.09
C ALA A 260 3.17 -16.56 12.75
N LEU A 261 1.92 -16.47 12.29
CA LEU A 261 1.50 -16.98 10.99
C LEU A 261 1.69 -15.92 9.88
N ALA A 262 1.26 -14.70 10.16
CA ALA A 262 1.24 -13.59 9.22
C ALA A 262 2.64 -13.25 8.67
N VAL A 263 3.71 -13.39 9.45
CA VAL A 263 5.09 -13.17 8.98
C VAL A 263 5.52 -14.04 7.80
N TYR A 264 4.85 -15.19 7.60
CA TYR A 264 5.06 -16.09 6.45
C TYR A 264 4.25 -15.72 5.21
N LEU A 265 3.31 -14.78 5.31
CA LEU A 265 2.54 -14.31 4.17
C LEU A 265 3.34 -13.30 3.35
N LYS A 266 3.32 -13.49 2.04
CA LYS A 266 3.81 -12.53 1.06
C LYS A 266 2.72 -11.52 0.70
N ASP A 267 1.52 -12.01 0.37
CA ASP A 267 0.36 -11.17 0.12
C ASP A 267 -0.95 -11.92 0.38
N VAL A 268 -2.02 -11.15 0.57
CA VAL A 268 -3.39 -11.65 0.69
C VAL A 268 -4.21 -11.03 -0.43
N GLN A 269 -4.92 -11.85 -1.20
CA GLN A 269 -5.90 -11.38 -2.17
C GLN A 269 -7.30 -11.78 -1.72
N LEU A 270 -8.19 -10.81 -1.59
CA LEU A 270 -9.60 -11.01 -1.32
C LEU A 270 -10.40 -10.70 -2.58
N GLU A 271 -11.33 -11.59 -2.91
CA GLU A 271 -12.38 -11.35 -3.88
C GLU A 271 -13.69 -11.20 -3.09
N ILE A 272 -14.34 -10.06 -3.27
CA ILE A 272 -15.54 -9.68 -2.54
C ILE A 272 -16.67 -9.44 -3.53
N SER A 273 -17.83 -10.04 -3.27
CA SER A 273 -19.00 -9.95 -4.15
C SER A 273 -19.92 -8.76 -3.86
N SER A 274 -19.71 -8.09 -2.73
CA SER A 274 -20.45 -6.90 -2.29
C SER A 274 -19.71 -5.59 -2.61
N GLY A 275 -20.44 -4.47 -2.54
CA GLY A 275 -19.91 -3.14 -2.84
C GLY A 275 -20.12 -2.71 -4.30
N ASN A 276 -19.82 -1.44 -4.58
CA ASN A 276 -20.06 -0.81 -5.89
C ASN A 276 -18.77 -0.66 -6.72
N MET A 277 -17.81 -1.57 -6.53
CA MET A 277 -16.52 -1.51 -7.21
C MET A 277 -16.64 -2.03 -8.66
N GLU A 278 -15.87 -1.44 -9.57
CA GLU A 278 -15.73 -1.94 -10.94
C GLU A 278 -14.77 -3.15 -10.98
N GLY A 279 -14.97 -4.06 -11.94
CA GLY A 279 -14.22 -5.32 -11.99
C GLY A 279 -12.72 -5.17 -12.29
N ASN A 280 -12.35 -4.05 -12.90
CA ASN A 280 -10.99 -3.68 -13.27
C ASN A 280 -10.27 -2.84 -12.19
N MET A 281 -10.79 -2.78 -10.97
CA MET A 281 -10.15 -2.04 -9.88
C MET A 281 -9.57 -3.02 -8.85
N GLU A 282 -8.43 -2.65 -8.25
CA GLU A 282 -7.83 -3.32 -7.11
C GLU A 282 -7.57 -2.29 -6.01
N ILE A 283 -8.11 -2.51 -4.81
CA ILE A 283 -7.83 -1.70 -3.63
C ILE A 283 -6.88 -2.48 -2.74
N ALA A 284 -5.84 -1.86 -2.23
CA ALA A 284 -4.95 -2.49 -1.26
C ALA A 284 -4.96 -1.78 0.09
N ASP A 285 -5.26 -2.51 1.16
CA ASP A 285 -5.00 -2.06 2.51
C ASP A 285 -3.51 -2.30 2.83
N CYS A 286 -2.75 -1.21 2.89
CA CYS A 286 -1.31 -1.25 3.14
C CYS A 286 -1.04 -1.09 4.64
N GLN A 287 -0.63 -2.19 5.28
CA GLN A 287 -0.19 -2.16 6.68
C GLN A 287 1.31 -1.88 6.76
N GLY A 288 1.73 -1.04 7.71
CA GLY A 288 3.15 -0.82 8.02
C GLY A 288 3.76 0.50 7.53
N SER A 289 2.97 1.49 7.08
CA SER A 289 3.50 2.79 6.62
C SER A 289 4.21 3.59 7.73
N ASP A 290 3.95 3.25 8.98
CA ASP A 290 4.61 3.76 10.18
C ASP A 290 5.49 2.73 10.88
N SER A 291 5.77 1.59 10.22
CA SER A 291 6.66 0.56 10.74
C SER A 291 8.10 1.10 10.80
N PRO A 292 8.79 0.98 11.95
CA PRO A 292 10.21 1.32 12.02
C PRO A 292 11.12 0.30 11.31
N ASN A 293 10.62 -0.86 10.88
CA ASN A 293 11.39 -1.84 10.11
C ASN A 293 11.57 -1.34 8.66
N PRO A 294 12.82 -1.13 8.19
CA PRO A 294 13.10 -0.73 6.82
C PRO A 294 12.52 -1.67 5.75
N LEU A 295 12.44 -2.99 6.04
CA LEU A 295 11.93 -3.99 5.10
C LEU A 295 10.43 -3.82 4.85
N HIS A 296 9.65 -3.61 5.92
CA HIS A 296 8.22 -3.34 5.83
C HIS A 296 7.94 -2.08 5.02
N LEU A 297 8.74 -1.04 5.28
CA LEU A 297 8.64 0.22 4.57
C LEU A 297 9.03 0.06 3.09
N ALA A 298 10.03 -0.77 2.76
CA ALA A 298 10.43 -1.07 1.39
C ALA A 298 9.33 -1.83 0.62
N MET A 299 8.69 -2.83 1.24
CA MET A 299 7.57 -3.55 0.61
C MET A 299 6.40 -2.63 0.27
N ILE A 300 6.05 -1.70 1.16
CA ILE A 300 4.99 -0.73 0.87
C ILE A 300 5.42 0.23 -0.24
N GLN A 301 6.68 0.69 -0.25
CA GLN A 301 7.20 1.54 -1.32
C GLN A 301 7.13 0.83 -2.68
N GLU A 302 7.52 -0.44 -2.75
CA GLU A 302 7.42 -1.25 -3.96
C GLU A 302 5.97 -1.36 -4.44
N TYR A 303 5.02 -1.62 -3.53
CA TYR A 303 3.60 -1.63 -3.88
C TYR A 303 3.13 -0.27 -4.41
N LEU A 304 3.51 0.83 -3.73
CA LEU A 304 3.13 2.19 -4.11
C LEU A 304 3.67 2.61 -5.48
N LEU A 305 4.83 2.08 -5.92
CA LEU A 305 5.34 2.32 -7.28
C LEU A 305 4.43 1.72 -8.36
N SER A 306 3.67 0.66 -8.03
CA SER A 306 2.69 0.06 -8.93
C SER A 306 1.28 0.64 -8.79
N ALA A 307 1.04 1.47 -7.77
CA ALA A 307 -0.27 2.05 -7.50
C ALA A 307 -0.52 3.27 -8.39
N HIS A 308 -1.71 3.35 -8.98
CA HIS A 308 -2.12 4.47 -9.83
C HIS A 308 -2.71 5.61 -9.01
N PHE A 309 -3.27 5.29 -7.84
CA PHE A 309 -3.87 6.26 -6.93
C PHE A 309 -3.62 5.89 -5.48
N ILE A 310 -3.49 6.90 -4.61
CA ILE A 310 -3.22 6.72 -3.18
C ILE A 310 -4.32 7.40 -2.38
N ILE A 311 -4.96 6.65 -1.49
CA ILE A 311 -5.87 7.16 -0.48
C ILE A 311 -5.13 7.17 0.85
N TYR A 312 -4.85 8.35 1.39
CA TYR A 312 -4.16 8.52 2.65
C TYR A 312 -5.15 8.79 3.79
N VAL A 313 -5.27 7.84 4.71
CA VAL A 313 -6.23 7.91 5.82
C VAL A 313 -5.56 8.45 7.09
N ILE A 314 -6.12 9.53 7.62
CA ILE A 314 -5.68 10.21 8.85
C ILE A 314 -6.82 10.17 9.86
N SER A 315 -6.55 9.78 11.11
CA SER A 315 -7.57 9.82 12.16
C SER A 315 -7.79 11.24 12.65
N SER A 316 -9.04 11.66 12.79
CA SER A 316 -9.39 12.92 13.45
C SER A 316 -8.98 12.97 14.92
N ARG A 317 -8.85 11.81 15.58
CA ARG A 317 -8.46 11.73 16.99
C ARG A 317 -7.00 12.13 17.21
N THR A 318 -6.11 11.66 16.33
CA THR A 318 -4.67 11.92 16.49
C THR A 318 -4.12 12.99 15.56
N GLY A 319 -4.84 13.35 14.50
CA GLY A 319 -4.34 14.23 13.46
C GLY A 319 -3.12 13.65 12.74
N LEU A 320 -2.32 14.53 12.14
CA LEU A 320 -1.10 14.18 11.41
C LEU A 320 0.05 13.89 12.38
N ARG A 321 0.55 12.66 12.41
CA ARG A 321 1.67 12.25 13.29
C ARG A 321 3.02 12.47 12.61
N GLN A 322 4.10 12.40 13.39
CA GLN A 322 5.47 12.43 12.86
C GLN A 322 5.74 11.32 11.84
N ALA A 323 5.20 10.12 12.09
CA ALA A 323 5.28 9.02 11.15
C ALA A 323 4.55 9.33 9.83
N ASP A 324 3.41 10.03 9.86
CA ASP A 324 2.71 10.46 8.65
C ASP A 324 3.54 11.47 7.86
N ILE A 325 4.11 12.47 8.52
CA ILE A 325 4.98 13.48 7.88
C ILE A 325 6.18 12.81 7.20
N LYS A 326 6.82 11.86 7.88
CA LYS A 326 7.94 11.08 7.34
C LYS A 326 7.52 10.29 6.11
N PHE A 327 6.40 9.58 6.20
CA PHE A 327 5.92 8.73 5.10
C PHE A 327 5.45 9.55 3.89
N LEU A 328 4.71 10.64 4.09
CA LEU A 328 4.34 11.58 3.02
C LEU A 328 5.58 12.21 2.36
N SER A 329 6.63 12.49 3.12
CA SER A 329 7.91 12.96 2.56
C SER A 329 8.59 11.90 1.68
N ILE A 330 8.44 10.61 2.00
CA ILE A 330 8.91 9.50 1.16
C ILE A 330 8.10 9.45 -0.14
N ILE A 331 6.77 9.47 -0.06
CA ILE A 331 5.87 9.50 -1.22
C ILE A 331 6.20 10.67 -2.15
N ARG A 332 6.47 11.87 -1.59
CA ARG A 332 6.91 13.03 -2.36
C ARG A 332 8.27 12.80 -3.04
N LYS A 333 9.23 12.19 -2.37
CA LYS A 333 10.54 11.86 -2.96
C LYS A 333 10.45 10.81 -4.07
N MET A 334 9.47 9.91 -3.98
CA MET A 334 9.17 8.93 -5.03
C MET A 334 8.51 9.57 -6.27
N GLY A 335 8.04 10.82 -6.19
CA GLY A 335 7.41 11.52 -7.31
C GLY A 335 5.94 11.16 -7.56
N ILE A 336 5.29 10.45 -6.65
CA ILE A 336 3.90 9.96 -6.81
C ILE A 336 2.87 10.71 -5.94
N ILE A 337 3.28 11.81 -5.31
CA ILE A 337 2.43 12.62 -4.40
C ILE A 337 1.29 13.35 -5.12
N ASP A 338 1.35 13.48 -6.45
CA ASP A 338 0.27 14.14 -7.18
C ASP A 338 -0.98 13.27 -7.26
N ASN A 339 -0.83 11.95 -7.20
CA ASN A 339 -1.90 10.96 -7.30
C ASN A 339 -2.48 10.57 -5.93
N ILE A 340 -2.50 11.50 -4.96
CA ILE A 340 -2.94 11.24 -3.58
C ILE A 340 -4.19 12.04 -3.22
N LEU A 341 -5.09 11.38 -2.51
CA LEU A 341 -6.28 11.95 -1.88
C LEU A 341 -6.27 11.64 -0.39
N PHE A 342 -6.64 12.62 0.43
CA PHE A 342 -6.63 12.49 1.88
C PHE A 342 -8.05 12.25 2.42
N ILE A 343 -8.18 11.21 3.25
CA ILE A 343 -9.39 10.93 4.03
C ILE A 343 -9.10 11.24 5.50
N ILE A 344 -9.81 12.22 6.05
CA ILE A 344 -9.85 12.48 7.48
C ILE A 344 -10.98 11.63 8.06
N ASN A 345 -10.60 10.49 8.64
CA ASN A 345 -11.52 9.57 9.27
C ASN A 345 -11.96 10.11 10.64
N SER A 346 -13.21 10.57 10.67
CA SER A 346 -13.86 11.18 11.84
C SER A 346 -14.38 10.12 12.80
N ASP A 347 -13.92 10.21 14.04
CA ASP A 347 -14.51 9.51 15.19
C ASP A 347 -15.43 10.47 15.94
N PHE A 348 -16.74 10.29 15.81
CA PHE A 348 -17.72 11.20 16.41
C PHE A 348 -17.68 11.23 17.94
N ASN A 349 -17.15 10.18 18.59
CA ASN A 349 -17.08 10.12 20.05
C ASN A 349 -15.89 10.91 20.63
N GLU A 350 -14.97 11.36 19.77
CA GLU A 350 -13.74 12.04 20.18
C GLU A 350 -13.82 13.57 19.99
N HIS A 351 -14.96 14.10 19.54
CA HIS A 351 -15.17 15.54 19.36
C HIS A 351 -16.41 15.99 20.10
N GLU A 352 -16.30 17.10 20.85
CA GLU A 352 -17.42 17.62 21.65
C GLU A 352 -18.51 18.25 20.78
N SER A 353 -18.15 18.73 19.58
CA SER A 353 -19.06 19.41 18.66
C SER A 353 -18.59 19.34 17.20
N PRO A 354 -19.47 19.63 16.23
CA PRO A 354 -19.07 19.78 14.82
C PRO A 354 -18.02 20.88 14.60
N ASP A 355 -18.04 21.94 15.39
CA ASP A 355 -17.08 23.04 15.28
C ASP A 355 -15.66 22.61 15.72
N ASP A 356 -15.57 21.75 16.74
CA ASP A 356 -14.32 21.14 17.19
C ASP A 356 -13.71 20.25 16.10
N LEU A 357 -14.52 19.35 15.52
CA LEU A 357 -14.10 18.55 14.36
C LEU A 357 -13.62 19.42 13.19
N ASN A 358 -14.35 20.50 12.87
CA ASN A 358 -13.96 21.42 11.81
C ASN A 358 -12.62 22.13 12.10
N ALA A 359 -12.34 22.48 13.36
CA ALA A 359 -11.06 23.05 13.76
C ALA A 359 -9.91 22.05 13.58
N VAL A 360 -10.13 20.79 13.97
CA VAL A 360 -9.17 19.69 13.76
C VAL A 360 -8.92 19.45 12.27
N VAL A 361 -9.97 19.37 11.45
CA VAL A 361 -9.88 19.21 9.99
C VAL A 361 -9.07 20.35 9.37
N LYS A 362 -9.34 21.59 9.77
CA LYS A 362 -8.62 22.77 9.27
C LYS A 362 -7.13 22.71 9.63
N LYS A 363 -6.80 22.28 10.85
CA LYS A 363 -5.42 22.09 11.30
C LYS A 363 -4.70 21.02 10.47
N ILE A 364 -5.32 19.84 10.30
CA ILE A 364 -4.78 18.75 9.49
C ILE A 364 -4.53 19.21 8.05
N LYS A 365 -5.50 19.91 7.44
CA LYS A 365 -5.35 20.43 6.07
C LYS A 365 -4.19 21.42 5.96
N ALA A 366 -4.02 22.31 6.94
CA ALA A 366 -2.91 23.26 6.96
C ALA A 366 -1.54 22.54 7.05
N GLU A 367 -1.43 21.49 7.88
CA GLU A 367 -0.21 20.71 8.03
C GLU A 367 0.12 19.90 6.75
N ILE A 368 -0.87 19.25 6.13
CA ILE A 368 -0.70 18.53 4.86
C ILE A 368 -0.27 19.49 3.75
N SER A 369 -0.80 20.71 3.75
CA SER A 369 -0.49 21.74 2.74
C SER A 369 0.99 22.14 2.72
N LEU A 370 1.73 21.87 3.81
CA LEU A 370 3.19 22.07 3.85
C LEU A 370 3.96 21.02 3.02
N ILE A 371 3.33 19.88 2.73
CA ILE A 371 3.93 18.76 2.00
C ILE A 371 3.41 18.68 0.57
N LYS A 372 2.08 18.76 0.40
CA LYS A 372 1.39 18.81 -0.90
C LYS A 372 0.56 20.10 -0.96
N PRO A 373 0.91 21.08 -1.81
CA PRO A 373 0.08 22.25 -2.03
C PRO A 373 -1.32 21.86 -2.53
N ASP A 374 -2.35 22.55 -2.05
CA ASP A 374 -3.76 22.32 -2.38
C ASP A 374 -4.20 20.83 -2.30
N PRO A 375 -4.13 20.21 -1.11
CA PRO A 375 -4.46 18.80 -0.98
C PRO A 375 -5.98 18.57 -1.14
N GLU A 376 -6.34 17.55 -1.94
CA GLU A 376 -7.69 17.01 -1.96
C GLU A 376 -7.98 16.28 -0.64
N THR A 377 -8.93 16.80 0.12
CA THR A 377 -9.26 16.30 1.46
C THR A 377 -10.76 16.05 1.59
N TYR A 378 -11.14 14.89 2.09
CA TYR A 378 -12.52 14.55 2.45
C TYR A 378 -12.60 14.12 3.91
N THR A 379 -13.65 14.56 4.61
CA THR A 379 -13.92 14.17 5.99
C THR A 379 -15.14 13.27 6.02
N LEU A 380 -15.00 12.06 6.58
CA LEU A 380 -16.08 11.08 6.71
C LEU A 380 -15.85 10.22 7.94
N SER A 381 -16.90 9.55 8.43
CA SER A 381 -16.74 8.50 9.45
C SER A 381 -16.86 7.13 8.79
N ALA A 382 -15.72 6.44 8.66
CA ALA A 382 -15.68 5.11 8.07
C ALA A 382 -16.49 4.10 8.90
N LEU A 383 -16.41 4.22 10.23
CA LEU A 383 -17.12 3.34 11.16
C LEU A 383 -18.63 3.52 11.05
N PHE A 384 -19.11 4.77 11.04
CA PHE A 384 -20.53 5.06 10.84
C PHE A 384 -21.03 4.53 9.49
N ASN A 385 -20.29 4.75 8.40
CA ASN A 385 -20.66 4.27 7.07
C ASN A 385 -20.71 2.73 7.02
N LEU A 386 -19.77 2.05 7.69
CA LEU A 386 -19.77 0.59 7.81
C LEU A 386 -21.03 0.11 8.54
N PHE A 387 -21.31 0.64 9.74
CA PHE A 387 -22.50 0.25 10.51
C PHE A 387 -23.80 0.56 9.79
N LYS A 388 -23.94 1.73 9.17
CA LYS A 388 -25.12 2.07 8.37
C LYS A 388 -25.36 1.10 7.22
N SER A 389 -24.28 0.57 6.62
CA SER A 389 -24.40 -0.45 5.58
C SER A 389 -24.80 -1.82 6.14
N GLN A 390 -24.45 -2.10 7.39
CA GLN A 390 -24.75 -3.34 8.12
C GLN A 390 -26.08 -3.31 8.89
N GLU A 391 -26.67 -2.16 9.19
CA GLU A 391 -28.01 -2.06 9.81
C GLU A 391 -29.11 -2.71 8.94
N ASN A 392 -28.88 -2.81 7.63
CA ASN A 392 -29.73 -3.60 6.72
C ASN A 392 -29.51 -5.12 6.84
N GLN A 393 -28.57 -5.56 7.69
CA GLN A 393 -28.17 -6.95 7.95
C GLN A 393 -27.92 -7.15 9.46
N ASN A 394 -28.99 -7.15 10.28
CA ASN A 394 -29.03 -7.58 11.70
C ASN A 394 -27.70 -7.51 12.48
N LEU A 395 -27.36 -6.34 13.03
CA LEU A 395 -26.22 -6.16 13.92
C LEU A 395 -26.41 -6.91 15.27
N SER A 396 -25.34 -7.57 15.74
CA SER A 396 -25.26 -8.21 17.06
C SER A 396 -25.05 -7.16 18.16
N SER A 397 -25.61 -7.40 19.35
CA SER A 397 -25.72 -6.47 20.47
C SER A 397 -24.41 -6.13 21.22
N LYS A 398 -23.25 -6.22 20.55
CA LYS A 398 -21.93 -5.91 21.15
C LYS A 398 -21.03 -5.01 20.28
N ASP A 399 -21.53 -4.50 19.16
CA ASP A 399 -20.83 -3.49 18.35
C ASP A 399 -21.34 -2.07 18.62
#